data_AF-A0A954SV08-F1
#
_entry.id   AF-A0A954SV08-F1
#
_cell.length_a   1.000
_cell.length_b   1.000
_cell.length_c   1.000
_cell.angle_alpha   90.00
_cell.angle_beta   90.00
_cell.angle_gamma   90.00
#
_symmetry.space_group_name_H-M   'P 1'
#
loop_
_entity.id
_entity.type
_entity.pdbx_description
1 polymer ?
#
loop_
_entity_poly.entity_id
_entity_poly.type
_entity_poly.pdbx_seq_one_letter_code
_entity_poly.pdbx_strand_id
1 'polypeptide(L)'
;PRASTWDDVWTGPAREGTADDISIRWRVEGTAGIARGTIGWPKYPEPTPSTIDYTIQDGSNRWHSPRWSKVWFPDAFRGTMGELLMALKQDALPPINGRDNLRTIALTEAVYQAAQQHRVINFKEMLDTL
;
A
#
# COMPACT_ATOMS: atom_id res chain seq x y z
N PRO A 1 14.76 6.45 -7.53
CA PRO A 1 13.34 6.00 -7.58
C PRO A 1 12.50 6.93 -6.71
N ARG A 2 11.24 7.16 -7.07
CA ARG A 2 10.30 7.99 -6.30
C ARG A 2 9.01 7.23 -6.09
N ALA A 3 8.40 7.39 -4.94
CA ALA A 3 7.10 6.82 -4.64
C ALA A 3 6.22 7.88 -3.99
N SER A 4 4.93 7.81 -4.28
CA SER A 4 3.92 8.67 -3.69
C SER A 4 2.64 7.87 -3.52
N THR A 5 2.01 8.04 -2.38
CA THR A 5 0.68 7.52 -2.09
C THR A 5 -0.20 8.68 -1.62
N TRP A 6 -1.47 8.61 -1.98
CA TRP A 6 -2.51 9.53 -1.54
C TRP A 6 -3.69 8.68 -1.10
N ASP A 7 -3.88 8.63 0.20
CA ASP A 7 -4.95 7.92 0.90
C ASP A 7 -5.94 8.95 1.44
N ASP A 8 -7.02 9.15 0.70
CA ASP A 8 -8.20 9.88 1.18
C ASP A 8 -9.34 8.88 1.36
N VAL A 9 -9.33 8.24 2.53
CA VAL A 9 -10.27 7.16 2.89
C VAL A 9 -11.51 7.67 3.61
N TRP A 10 -11.67 9.00 3.68
CA TRP A 10 -12.75 9.64 4.40
C TRP A 10 -13.21 10.91 3.69
N THR A 11 -14.20 10.75 2.85
CA THR A 11 -15.18 11.81 2.59
C THR A 11 -16.33 11.58 3.55
N GLY A 12 -16.29 12.20 4.76
CA GLY A 12 -17.36 12.13 5.77
C GLY A 12 -18.75 12.37 5.18
N PRO A 13 -19.87 12.05 5.89
CA PRO A 13 -21.17 11.79 5.27
C PRO A 13 -21.43 12.82 4.17
N ALA A 14 -21.39 12.34 2.91
CA ALA A 14 -21.48 13.22 1.76
C ALA A 14 -22.72 14.08 1.94
N ARG A 15 -22.54 15.41 1.86
CA ARG A 15 -23.65 16.33 2.09
C ARG A 15 -24.71 16.07 1.02
N GLU A 16 -25.98 16.29 1.37
CA GLU A 16 -27.07 16.21 0.42
C GLU A 16 -26.74 17.05 -0.83
N GLY A 17 -26.85 16.43 -2.01
CA GLY A 17 -26.49 17.06 -3.29
C GLY A 17 -25.00 16.99 -3.67
N THR A 18 -24.14 16.29 -2.91
CA THR A 18 -22.71 16.09 -3.23
C THR A 18 -22.35 14.61 -3.31
N ALA A 19 -21.43 14.27 -4.21
CA ALA A 19 -20.87 12.92 -4.31
C ALA A 19 -19.76 12.69 -3.26
N ASP A 20 -19.52 11.42 -2.92
CA ASP A 20 -18.34 10.98 -2.18
C ASP A 20 -17.12 10.83 -3.11
N ASP A 21 -15.91 10.79 -2.53
CA ASP A 21 -14.65 10.57 -3.27
C ASP A 21 -13.61 9.89 -2.38
N ILE A 22 -13.96 8.71 -1.86
CA ILE A 22 -12.99 7.86 -1.16
C ILE A 22 -12.04 7.25 -2.20
N SER A 23 -10.74 7.53 -2.08
CA SER A 23 -9.75 6.93 -2.96
C SER A 23 -8.39 6.71 -2.29
N ILE A 24 -7.75 5.61 -2.66
CA ILE A 24 -6.33 5.36 -2.39
C ILE A 24 -5.64 5.25 -3.74
N ARG A 25 -4.70 6.14 -4.01
CA ARG A 25 -3.94 6.21 -5.27
C ARG A 25 -2.46 6.14 -4.96
N TRP A 26 -1.72 5.43 -5.80
CA TRP A 26 -0.27 5.32 -5.64
C TRP A 26 0.45 5.41 -6.98
N ARG A 27 1.71 5.84 -6.93
CA ARG A 27 2.61 5.87 -8.08
C ARG A 27 4.04 5.58 -7.63
N VAL A 28 4.75 4.77 -8.40
CA VAL A 28 6.16 4.47 -8.23
C VAL A 28 6.87 4.72 -9.56
N GLU A 29 7.89 5.58 -9.52
CA GLU A 29 8.82 5.85 -10.61
C GLU A 29 10.13 5.10 -10.32
N GLY A 30 10.40 4.10 -11.15
CA GLY A 30 11.62 3.31 -11.13
C GLY A 30 12.66 3.84 -12.11
N THR A 31 13.77 3.14 -12.23
CA THR A 31 14.82 3.45 -13.22
C THR A 31 14.49 2.96 -14.62
N ALA A 32 13.56 1.99 -14.73
CA ALA A 32 13.22 1.31 -15.99
C ALA A 32 11.73 1.41 -16.34
N GLY A 33 10.98 2.30 -15.67
CA GLY A 33 9.54 2.40 -15.88
C GLY A 33 8.79 3.09 -14.75
N ILE A 34 7.48 3.15 -14.91
CA ILE A 34 6.55 3.76 -13.94
C ILE A 34 5.41 2.77 -13.72
N ALA A 35 5.00 2.60 -12.46
CA ALA A 35 3.77 1.92 -12.09
C ALA A 35 2.86 2.88 -11.31
N ARG A 36 1.56 2.75 -11.50
CA ARG A 36 0.53 3.49 -10.76
C ARG A 36 -0.68 2.59 -10.54
N GLY A 37 -1.53 2.98 -9.61
CA GLY A 37 -2.76 2.24 -9.41
C GLY A 37 -3.62 2.81 -8.30
N THR A 38 -4.65 2.04 -7.99
CA THR A 38 -5.58 2.30 -6.90
C THR A 38 -5.69 1.08 -6.01
N ILE A 39 -5.90 1.30 -4.72
CA ILE A 39 -6.41 0.25 -3.84
C ILE A 39 -7.93 0.41 -3.81
N GLY A 40 -8.65 -0.64 -4.20
CA GLY A 40 -10.11 -0.63 -4.20
C GLY A 40 -10.63 -0.60 -2.77
N TRP A 41 -11.32 0.48 -2.41
CA TRP A 41 -11.93 0.61 -1.08
C TRP A 41 -13.13 -0.34 -0.96
N PRO A 42 -13.34 -1.01 0.20
CA PRO A 42 -14.48 -1.89 0.38
C PRO A 42 -15.79 -1.15 0.11
N LYS A 43 -16.59 -1.68 -0.81
CA LYS A 43 -17.88 -1.14 -1.20
C LYS A 43 -18.89 -2.28 -1.33
N TYR A 44 -20.13 -2.00 -0.98
CA TYR A 44 -21.25 -2.94 -1.03
C TYR A 44 -22.46 -2.26 -1.69
N PRO A 45 -23.27 -2.97 -2.51
CA PRO A 45 -23.13 -4.39 -2.88
C PRO A 45 -22.06 -4.66 -3.94
N GLU A 46 -21.66 -3.63 -4.69
CA GLU A 46 -20.67 -3.75 -5.76
C GLU A 46 -19.26 -3.55 -5.20
N PRO A 47 -18.39 -4.58 -5.23
CA PRO A 47 -17.05 -4.45 -4.71
C PRO A 47 -16.15 -3.69 -5.69
N THR A 48 -15.15 -2.99 -5.18
CA THR A 48 -14.19 -2.21 -5.98
C THR A 48 -12.86 -2.94 -6.09
N PRO A 49 -12.44 -3.43 -7.27
CA PRO A 49 -11.11 -4.03 -7.45
C PRO A 49 -9.98 -3.00 -7.39
N SER A 50 -8.81 -3.44 -6.91
CA SER A 50 -7.58 -2.67 -7.02
C SER A 50 -7.07 -2.67 -8.47
N THR A 51 -6.33 -1.62 -8.84
CA THR A 51 -5.76 -1.49 -10.19
C THR A 51 -4.25 -1.39 -10.15
N ILE A 52 -3.62 -1.80 -11.24
CA ILE A 52 -2.22 -1.49 -11.54
C ILE A 52 -2.09 -1.22 -13.04
N ASP A 53 -1.46 -0.11 -13.36
CA ASP A 53 -1.02 0.26 -14.68
C ASP A 53 0.49 0.48 -14.62
N TYR A 54 1.22 -0.03 -15.60
CA TYR A 54 2.65 0.21 -15.67
C TYR A 54 3.15 0.39 -17.09
N THR A 55 4.27 1.08 -17.22
CA THR A 55 5.03 1.20 -18.46
C THR A 55 6.49 0.89 -18.16
N ILE A 56 7.18 0.36 -19.16
CA ILE A 56 8.60 0.01 -19.08
C ILE A 56 9.37 0.76 -20.16
N GLN A 57 10.67 0.95 -19.96
CA GLN A 57 11.56 1.59 -20.92
C GLN A 57 11.92 0.62 -22.07
N ASP A 58 10.93 0.23 -22.86
CA ASP A 58 11.09 -0.62 -24.06
C ASP A 58 10.96 0.17 -25.37
N GLY A 59 10.79 1.50 -25.28
CA GLY A 59 10.62 2.39 -26.42
C GLY A 59 9.22 2.39 -27.04
N SER A 60 8.28 1.60 -26.53
CA SER A 60 6.92 1.49 -27.08
C SER A 60 5.96 2.59 -26.62
N ASN A 61 6.30 3.32 -25.54
CA ASN A 61 5.39 4.23 -24.82
C ASN A 61 4.05 3.59 -24.43
N ARG A 62 4.02 2.26 -24.28
CA ARG A 62 2.80 1.51 -24.01
C ARG A 62 2.53 1.42 -22.51
N TRP A 63 1.25 1.52 -22.15
CA TRP A 63 0.74 1.12 -20.85
C TRP A 63 0.28 -0.34 -20.87
N HIS A 64 0.71 -1.07 -19.85
CA HIS A 64 0.21 -2.39 -19.49
C HIS A 64 -0.78 -2.22 -18.34
N SER A 65 -2.02 -2.64 -18.59
CA SER A 65 -3.14 -2.43 -17.67
C SER A 65 -3.84 -3.73 -17.33
N PRO A 66 -3.15 -4.69 -16.67
CA PRO A 66 -3.80 -5.91 -16.24
C PRO A 66 -4.91 -5.59 -15.22
N ARG A 67 -6.00 -6.37 -15.26
CA ARG A 67 -7.17 -6.19 -14.42
C ARG A 67 -7.60 -7.54 -13.86
N TRP A 68 -8.03 -7.53 -12.61
CA TRP A 68 -8.60 -8.69 -11.92
C TRP A 68 -9.89 -8.27 -11.23
N SER A 69 -10.78 -9.24 -11.01
CA SER A 69 -11.99 -9.05 -10.20
C SER A 69 -11.75 -9.16 -8.69
N LYS A 70 -10.49 -9.28 -8.27
CA LYS A 70 -10.09 -9.44 -6.87
C LYS A 70 -10.11 -8.11 -6.13
N VAL A 71 -10.59 -8.14 -4.90
CA VAL A 71 -10.85 -6.94 -4.09
C VAL A 71 -10.09 -7.00 -2.78
N TRP A 72 -9.88 -5.85 -2.14
CA TRP A 72 -9.12 -5.81 -0.89
C TRP A 72 -9.77 -6.67 0.20
N PHE A 73 -11.06 -6.46 0.47
CA PHE A 73 -11.85 -7.31 1.35
C PHE A 73 -12.88 -8.11 0.54
N PRO A 74 -12.91 -9.46 0.63
CA PRO A 74 -12.15 -10.32 1.54
C PRO A 74 -10.86 -10.92 0.93
N ASP A 75 -10.55 -10.74 -0.36
CA ASP A 75 -9.52 -11.56 -1.02
C ASP A 75 -8.11 -11.36 -0.46
N ALA A 76 -7.71 -10.13 -0.10
CA ALA A 76 -6.36 -9.89 0.41
C ALA A 76 -6.12 -10.54 1.79
N PHE A 77 -7.15 -10.61 2.63
CA PHE A 77 -7.09 -11.28 3.94
C PHE A 77 -6.90 -12.78 3.79
N ARG A 78 -7.50 -13.38 2.77
CA ARG A 78 -7.35 -14.82 2.51
C ARG A 78 -5.89 -15.18 2.22
N GLY A 79 -5.17 -14.34 1.49
CA GLY A 79 -3.76 -14.54 1.17
C GLY A 79 -2.88 -14.56 2.43
N THR A 80 -2.93 -13.49 3.23
CA THR A 80 -2.11 -13.35 4.44
C THR A 80 -2.42 -14.41 5.50
N MET A 81 -3.70 -14.76 5.69
CA MET A 81 -4.08 -15.87 6.56
C MET A 81 -3.59 -17.21 6.04
N GLY A 82 -3.64 -17.43 4.71
CA GLY A 82 -3.10 -18.63 4.08
C GLY A 82 -1.60 -18.77 4.31
N GLU A 83 -0.83 -17.68 4.16
CA GLU A 83 0.61 -17.66 4.42
C GLU A 83 0.93 -17.97 5.89
N LEU A 84 0.19 -17.40 6.83
CA LEU A 84 0.35 -17.71 8.25
C LEU A 84 0.10 -19.19 8.55
N LEU A 85 -0.99 -19.76 8.04
CA LEU A 85 -1.31 -21.18 8.23
C LEU A 85 -0.27 -22.10 7.62
N MET A 86 0.28 -21.74 6.45
CA MET A 86 1.37 -22.50 5.83
C MET A 86 2.66 -22.43 6.64
N ALA A 87 3.01 -21.25 7.17
CA ALA A 87 4.17 -21.08 8.04
C ALA A 87 4.06 -21.93 9.31
N LEU A 88 2.88 -21.97 9.96
CA LEU A 88 2.61 -22.84 11.10
C LEU A 88 2.79 -24.32 10.75
N LYS A 89 2.25 -24.76 9.60
CA LYS A 89 2.37 -26.14 9.14
C LYS A 89 3.82 -26.56 8.87
N GLN A 90 4.66 -25.62 8.43
CA GLN A 90 6.05 -25.86 8.03
C GLN A 90 7.06 -25.59 9.14
N ASP A 91 6.61 -25.15 10.32
CA ASP A 91 7.48 -24.64 11.39
C ASP A 91 8.47 -23.58 10.87
N ALA A 92 7.94 -22.64 10.09
CA ALA A 92 8.71 -21.58 9.43
C ALA A 92 8.22 -20.19 9.83
N LEU A 93 9.05 -19.17 9.55
CA LEU A 93 8.66 -17.78 9.73
C LEU A 93 7.78 -17.32 8.57
N PRO A 94 6.60 -16.70 8.82
CA PRO A 94 5.81 -16.13 7.76
C PRO A 94 6.52 -14.92 7.12
N PRO A 95 6.25 -14.61 5.83
CA PRO A 95 6.82 -13.44 5.16
C PRO A 95 6.52 -12.13 5.91
N ILE A 96 5.31 -12.02 6.45
CA ILE A 96 4.82 -10.89 7.25
C ILE A 96 4.93 -11.16 8.76
N ASN A 97 6.12 -11.55 9.23
CA ASN A 97 6.34 -11.85 10.65
C ASN A 97 6.42 -10.58 11.52
N GLY A 98 6.15 -10.75 12.81
CA GLY A 98 6.12 -9.64 13.78
C GLY A 98 7.46 -8.91 13.94
N ARG A 99 8.60 -9.60 13.75
CA ARG A 99 9.93 -8.95 13.87
C ARG A 99 10.15 -7.95 12.73
N ASP A 100 9.80 -8.31 11.50
CA ASP A 100 9.89 -7.39 10.37
C ASP A 100 8.91 -6.22 10.52
N ASN A 101 7.71 -6.48 11.05
CA ASN A 101 6.73 -5.43 11.32
C ASN A 101 7.22 -4.33 12.29
N LEU A 102 8.21 -4.61 13.15
CA LEU A 102 8.83 -3.58 13.99
C LEU A 102 9.48 -2.45 13.17
N ARG A 103 9.95 -2.73 11.94
CA ARG A 103 10.48 -1.70 11.04
C ARG A 103 9.40 -0.74 10.57
N THR A 104 8.19 -1.22 10.34
CA THR A 104 7.04 -0.38 10.01
C THR A 104 6.69 0.54 11.18
N ILE A 105 6.68 0.02 12.41
CA ILE A 105 6.49 0.83 13.61
C ILE A 105 7.59 1.87 13.77
N ALA A 106 8.86 1.48 13.56
CA ALA A 106 9.99 2.39 13.58
C ALA A 106 9.83 3.55 12.59
N LEU A 107 9.29 3.28 11.40
CA LEU A 107 9.07 4.30 10.38
C LEU A 107 8.01 5.30 10.82
N THR A 108 6.91 4.81 11.41
CA THR A 108 5.87 5.65 12.00
C THR A 108 6.44 6.55 13.10
N GLU A 109 7.25 6.00 14.00
CA GLU A 109 7.92 6.76 15.06
C GLU A 109 8.89 7.82 14.48
N ALA A 110 9.62 7.49 13.40
CA ALA A 110 10.51 8.44 12.73
C ALA A 110 9.73 9.64 12.18
N VAL A 111 8.56 9.41 11.59
CA VAL A 111 7.68 10.46 11.07
C VAL A 111 7.15 11.35 12.20
N TYR A 112 6.72 10.76 13.32
CA TYR A 112 6.28 11.53 14.49
C TYR A 112 7.41 12.38 15.08
N GLN A 113 8.60 11.80 15.27
CA GLN A 113 9.76 12.54 15.78
C GLN A 113 10.18 13.66 14.83
N ALA A 114 10.17 13.41 13.51
CA ALA A 114 10.47 14.43 12.50
C ALA A 114 9.53 15.62 12.60
N ALA A 115 8.22 15.36 12.76
CA ALA A 115 7.20 16.38 12.91
C ALA A 115 7.36 17.19 14.20
N GLN A 116 7.63 16.53 15.34
CA GLN A 116 7.81 17.20 16.63
C GLN A 116 9.09 18.05 16.68
N GLN A 117 10.17 17.58 16.08
CA GLN A 117 11.47 18.24 16.13
C GLN A 117 11.69 19.19 14.94
N HIS A 118 10.74 19.27 14.01
CA HIS A 118 10.82 20.06 12.78
C HIS A 118 12.11 19.81 11.99
N ARG A 119 12.57 18.55 11.93
CA ARG A 119 13.79 18.16 11.22
C ARG A 119 13.64 16.82 10.50
N VAL A 120 14.50 16.59 9.52
CA VAL A 120 14.62 15.29 8.88
C VAL A 120 15.22 14.28 9.86
N ILE A 121 14.61 13.10 9.94
CA ILE A 121 15.12 11.94 10.69
C ILE A 121 15.70 10.93 9.70
N ASN A 122 16.95 10.50 9.94
CA ASN A 122 17.54 9.41 9.18
C ASN A 122 16.96 8.07 9.67
N PHE A 123 16.20 7.41 8.81
CA PHE A 123 15.53 6.16 9.17
C PHE A 123 16.51 5.04 9.58
N LYS A 124 17.73 5.03 9.00
CA LYS A 124 18.73 4.01 9.35
C LYS A 124 19.21 4.15 10.80
N GLU A 125 19.44 5.38 11.25
CA GLU A 125 19.87 5.65 12.63
C GLU A 125 18.79 5.24 13.64
N MET A 126 17.50 5.37 13.29
CA MET A 126 16.39 4.87 14.11
C MET A 126 16.39 3.34 14.21
N LEU A 127 16.63 2.63 13.10
CA LEU A 127 16.67 1.16 13.11
C LEU A 127 17.80 0.61 13.97
N ASP A 128 18.93 1.31 14.06
CA ASP A 128 20.07 0.92 14.90
C ASP A 128 19.78 1.04 16.41
N THR A 129 18.64 1.65 16.80
CA THR A 129 18.20 1.78 18.20
C THR A 129 17.20 0.71 18.65
N LEU A 130 16.76 -0.16 17.74
CA LEU A 130 15.79 -1.26 17.98
C LEU A 130 16.48 -2.61 18.15
#